data_AF-A0A7S3K600-F1
#
_entry.id   AF-A0A7S3K600-F1
#
_cell.length_a   1.000
_cell.length_b   1.000
_cell.length_c   1.000
_cell.angle_alpha   90.00
_cell.angle_beta   90.00
_cell.angle_gamma   90.00
#
_symmetry.space_group_name_H-M   'P 1'
#
loop_
_entity.id
_entity.type
_entity.pdbx_description
1 polymer ?
#
loop_
_entity_poly.entity_id
_entity_poly.type
_entity_poly.pdbx_seq_one_letter_code
_entity_poly.pdbx_strand_id
1 'polypeptide(L)'
;KSFEEETNLWRNLLPCREEIFDLFRRHPPKHEQGFAYRRPRDAHAWPYGALTRKGLDSAKELKLSSNILRSTNYRRTMLTAAAAVQPASVLMENDCTNKNQEESDVLHIEINGIQCGLNGFDASPIETMSALNETAKNICEPPELKKALIHAIPGATQESFGWLQAVDYAECRIFHDLPFYDQELLDAARKHLRSRYIQIFQNPVISTLVAAPAIAEIRRGLSSIEASSASLVNVAHDVTIIALLHGLDARLPKSFALPPFLSIFEIKLHEASATISVTLNNNPILIGNNYCPLTNIKVNDFRRYLDHRLIILQQKSFSLDTKIPIAHHEDSIATTAQNQQEQQQHPSFLTSPTGISHSASVVAATAT
;
A
#
# COMPACT_ATOMS: atom_id res chain seq x y z
N LYS A 1 3.63 24.21 19.56
CA LYS A 1 2.64 24.91 18.71
C LYS A 1 1.27 24.54 19.22
N SER A 2 0.32 25.48 19.25
CA SER A 2 -1.08 25.16 19.56
C SER A 2 -1.68 24.28 18.45
N PHE A 3 -2.76 23.56 18.75
CA PHE A 3 -3.49 22.79 17.74
C PHE A 3 -4.01 23.68 16.59
N GLU A 4 -4.40 24.92 16.90
CA GLU A 4 -4.87 25.90 15.91
C GLU A 4 -3.74 26.38 14.99
N GLU A 5 -2.56 26.67 15.54
CA GLU A 5 -1.36 27.02 14.74
C GLU A 5 -0.99 25.90 13.78
N GLU A 6 -1.05 24.65 14.26
CA GLU A 6 -0.77 23.47 13.44
C GLU A 6 -1.83 23.31 12.34
N THR A 7 -3.11 23.49 12.66
CA THR A 7 -4.19 23.44 11.68
C THR A 7 -4.02 24.50 10.58
N ASN A 8 -3.68 25.73 10.96
CA ASN A 8 -3.44 26.82 10.01
C ASN A 8 -2.22 26.56 9.13
N LEU A 9 -1.15 25.98 9.69
CA LEU A 9 0.01 25.54 8.92
C LEU A 9 -0.41 24.57 7.81
N TRP A 10 -1.16 23.51 8.14
CA TRP A 10 -1.59 22.52 7.16
C TRP A 10 -2.55 23.08 6.12
N ARG A 11 -3.47 23.98 6.49
CA ARG A 11 -4.36 24.66 5.53
C ARG A 11 -3.59 25.45 4.47
N ASN A 12 -2.48 26.08 4.85
CA ASN A 12 -1.66 26.87 3.94
C ASN A 12 -0.89 26.01 2.92
N LEU A 13 -0.81 24.70 3.14
CA LEU A 13 -0.17 23.74 2.23
C LEU A 13 -1.15 23.14 1.21
N LEU A 14 -2.45 23.40 1.34
CA LEU A 14 -3.46 22.85 0.43
C LEU A 14 -3.41 23.53 -0.95
N PRO A 15 -3.69 22.79 -2.04
CA PRO A 15 -3.85 23.39 -3.36
C PRO A 15 -5.07 24.33 -3.37
N CYS A 16 -5.02 25.36 -4.20
CA CYS A 16 -6.14 26.28 -4.33
C CYS A 16 -7.30 25.61 -5.09
N ARG A 17 -8.46 26.25 -5.03
CA ARG A 17 -9.69 25.70 -5.62
C ARG A 17 -9.59 25.59 -7.13
N GLU A 18 -8.91 26.54 -7.77
CA GLU A 18 -8.70 26.61 -9.21
C GLU A 18 -7.83 25.43 -9.70
N GLU A 19 -6.73 25.13 -9.00
CA GLU A 19 -5.86 23.97 -9.30
C GLU A 19 -6.64 22.65 -9.30
N ILE A 20 -7.52 22.48 -8.30
CA ILE A 20 -8.36 21.29 -8.15
C ILE A 20 -9.39 21.19 -9.27
N PHE A 21 -10.05 22.31 -9.62
CA PHE A 21 -11.03 22.34 -10.71
C PHE A 21 -10.39 22.04 -12.06
N ASP A 22 -9.20 22.56 -12.33
CA ASP A 22 -8.50 22.33 -13.60
C ASP A 22 -8.05 20.87 -13.77
N LEU A 23 -7.81 20.13 -12.68
CA LEU A 23 -7.58 18.68 -12.72
C LEU A 23 -8.85 17.92 -13.10
N PHE A 24 -9.96 18.16 -12.39
CA PHE A 24 -11.21 17.46 -12.66
C PHE A 24 -11.80 17.79 -14.04
N ARG A 25 -11.55 19.00 -14.58
CA ARG A 25 -11.94 19.33 -15.95
C ARG A 25 -11.23 18.44 -16.98
N ARG A 26 -9.96 18.08 -16.73
CA ARG A 26 -9.16 17.22 -17.62
C ARG A 26 -9.54 15.74 -17.49
N HIS A 27 -9.94 15.32 -16.31
CA HIS A 27 -10.33 13.94 -16.01
C HIS A 27 -11.68 13.93 -15.28
N PRO A 28 -12.80 14.18 -15.99
CA PRO A 28 -14.11 14.17 -15.37
C PRO A 28 -14.43 12.75 -14.88
N PRO A 29 -14.81 12.57 -13.60
CA PRO A 29 -15.19 11.26 -13.11
C PRO A 29 -16.48 10.79 -13.80
N LYS A 30 -16.55 9.50 -14.19
CA LYS A 30 -17.71 8.93 -14.92
C LYS A 30 -19.05 9.04 -14.19
N HIS A 31 -19.05 9.20 -12.85
CA HIS A 31 -20.27 9.18 -12.04
C HIS A 31 -20.36 10.40 -11.13
N GLU A 32 -20.99 11.49 -11.58
CA GLU A 32 -21.27 12.68 -10.75
C GLU A 32 -22.20 12.37 -9.55
N GLN A 33 -23.02 11.32 -9.63
CA GLN A 33 -24.16 11.08 -8.72
C GLN A 33 -23.80 10.43 -7.37
N GLY A 34 -22.57 9.91 -7.23
CA GLY A 34 -22.01 9.42 -5.96
C GLY A 34 -21.24 10.50 -5.18
N PHE A 35 -20.90 11.62 -5.83
CA PHE A 35 -20.27 12.77 -5.21
C PHE A 35 -21.30 13.54 -4.37
N ALA A 36 -21.77 12.93 -3.29
CA ALA A 36 -22.03 13.73 -2.10
C ALA A 36 -20.67 14.29 -1.67
N TYR A 37 -20.26 15.37 -2.36
CA TYR A 37 -19.21 16.27 -1.97
C TYR A 37 -19.21 16.34 -0.44
N ARG A 38 -18.17 15.79 0.21
CA ARG A 38 -17.54 16.62 1.23
C ARG A 38 -17.16 17.87 0.47
N ARG A 39 -17.96 18.93 0.63
CA ARG A 39 -17.93 20.13 -0.21
C ARG A 39 -16.49 20.65 -0.26
N PRO A 40 -16.07 21.42 -1.27
CA PRO A 40 -14.75 22.06 -1.23
C PRO A 40 -14.53 22.87 0.07
N ARG A 41 -15.62 23.27 0.75
CA ARG A 41 -15.60 23.85 2.11
C ARG A 41 -14.99 22.92 3.17
N ASP A 42 -15.15 21.61 3.06
CA ASP A 42 -14.73 20.64 4.08
C ASP A 42 -13.22 20.38 4.08
N ALA A 43 -12.55 20.56 2.94
CA ALA A 43 -11.09 20.46 2.86
C ALA A 43 -10.38 21.59 3.61
N HIS A 44 -10.99 22.78 3.66
CA HIS A 44 -10.49 23.89 4.48
C HIS A 44 -10.92 23.75 5.96
N ALA A 45 -12.02 23.03 6.23
CA ALA A 45 -12.45 22.72 7.59
C ALA A 45 -11.54 21.66 8.25
N TRP A 46 -11.07 20.67 7.49
CA TRP A 46 -10.23 19.57 7.97
C TRP A 46 -9.01 19.37 7.04
N PRO A 47 -7.85 19.97 7.35
CA PRO A 47 -6.65 19.86 6.51
C PRO A 47 -5.95 18.49 6.60
N TYR A 48 -6.29 17.69 7.61
CA TYR A 48 -5.70 16.36 7.81
C TYR A 48 -6.21 15.35 6.79
N GLY A 49 -5.30 14.55 6.22
CA GLY A 49 -5.62 13.55 5.19
C GLY A 49 -5.99 14.13 3.82
N ALA A 50 -5.65 15.40 3.55
CA ALA A 50 -5.84 16.04 2.26
C ALA A 50 -4.55 16.02 1.42
N LEU A 51 -4.70 15.94 0.09
CA LEU A 51 -3.57 16.12 -0.83
C LEU A 51 -3.10 17.58 -0.79
N THR A 52 -1.83 17.80 -0.45
CA THR A 52 -1.21 19.13 -0.42
C THR A 52 -0.75 19.57 -1.81
N ARG A 53 -0.40 20.85 -1.97
CA ARG A 53 0.16 21.38 -3.23
C ARG A 53 1.47 20.67 -3.59
N LYS A 54 2.36 20.46 -2.61
CA LYS A 54 3.61 19.71 -2.83
C LYS A 54 3.33 18.28 -3.30
N GLY A 55 2.40 17.57 -2.65
CA GLY A 55 2.00 16.22 -3.07
C GLY A 55 1.37 16.20 -4.47
N LEU A 56 0.57 17.21 -4.79
CA LEU A 56 -0.02 17.38 -6.11
C LEU A 56 1.03 17.62 -7.20
N ASP A 57 2.02 18.48 -6.94
CA ASP A 57 3.10 18.77 -7.88
C ASP A 57 3.99 17.55 -8.09
N SER A 58 4.35 16.84 -7.02
CA SER A 58 5.08 15.56 -7.11
C SER A 58 4.29 14.51 -7.89
N ALA A 59 2.95 14.46 -7.79
CA ALA A 59 2.15 13.55 -8.59
C ALA A 59 2.24 13.88 -10.09
N LYS A 60 2.20 15.17 -10.47
CA LYS A 60 2.36 15.60 -11.88
C LYS A 60 3.69 15.18 -12.49
N GLU A 61 4.73 15.06 -11.68
CA GLU A 61 6.07 14.65 -12.12
C GLU A 61 6.14 13.17 -12.53
N LEU A 62 5.23 12.33 -12.02
CA LEU A 62 5.20 10.89 -12.33
C LEU A 62 4.94 10.61 -13.81
N LYS A 63 4.16 11.47 -14.49
CA LYS A 63 3.95 11.42 -15.96
C LYS A 63 3.54 10.02 -16.47
N LEU A 64 2.72 9.31 -15.70
CA LEU A 64 2.31 7.95 -16.01
C LEU A 64 1.46 7.93 -17.29
N SER A 65 1.63 6.87 -18.08
CA SER A 65 0.77 6.57 -19.22
C SER A 65 -0.16 5.41 -18.85
N SER A 66 -1.47 5.61 -18.96
CA SER A 66 -2.44 4.55 -18.75
C SER A 66 -3.53 4.56 -19.81
N ASN A 67 -4.05 3.40 -20.17
CA ASN A 67 -5.32 3.29 -20.92
C ASN A 67 -6.50 3.14 -19.97
N ILE A 68 -6.28 2.53 -18.80
CA ILE A 68 -7.29 2.30 -17.76
C ILE A 68 -6.79 2.95 -16.47
N LEU A 69 -7.55 3.90 -15.92
CA LEU A 69 -7.21 4.56 -14.66
C LEU A 69 -8.30 4.29 -13.63
N ARG A 70 -7.91 3.69 -12.50
CA ARG A 70 -8.76 3.46 -11.34
C ARG A 70 -8.15 4.11 -10.11
N SER A 71 -8.99 4.48 -9.16
CA SER A 71 -8.57 4.96 -7.86
C SER A 71 -9.60 4.59 -6.81
N THR A 72 -9.18 4.47 -5.55
CA THR A 72 -10.14 4.43 -4.44
C THR A 72 -10.97 5.71 -4.41
N ASN A 73 -12.14 5.66 -3.76
CA ASN A 73 -13.04 6.82 -3.67
C ASN A 73 -12.59 7.88 -2.63
N TYR A 74 -11.29 8.02 -2.40
CA TYR A 74 -10.75 9.09 -1.57
C TYR A 74 -10.33 10.28 -2.42
N ARG A 75 -10.66 11.48 -1.95
CA ARG A 75 -10.34 12.71 -2.70
C ARG A 75 -8.85 12.81 -3.04
N ARG A 76 -7.96 12.43 -2.13
CA ARG A 76 -6.51 12.49 -2.35
C ARG A 76 -6.04 11.47 -3.40
N THR A 77 -6.57 10.24 -3.42
CA THR A 77 -6.21 9.22 -4.41
C THR A 77 -6.76 9.60 -5.79
N MET A 78 -7.99 10.10 -5.88
CA MET A 78 -8.54 10.63 -7.14
C MET A 78 -7.72 11.83 -7.70
N LEU A 79 -7.36 12.79 -6.84
CA LEU A 79 -6.55 13.93 -7.27
C LEU A 79 -5.14 13.51 -7.69
N THR A 80 -4.52 12.59 -6.96
CA THR A 80 -3.24 11.99 -7.35
C THR A 80 -3.35 11.28 -8.69
N ALA A 81 -4.41 10.49 -8.92
CA ALA A 81 -4.66 9.80 -10.18
C ALA A 81 -4.77 10.79 -11.36
N ALA A 82 -5.61 11.82 -11.21
CA ALA A 82 -5.81 12.85 -12.22
C ALA A 82 -4.55 13.71 -12.46
N ALA A 83 -3.68 13.85 -11.47
CA ALA A 83 -2.42 14.58 -11.60
C ALA A 83 -1.31 13.75 -12.24
N ALA A 84 -1.24 12.46 -11.89
CA ALA A 84 -0.14 11.59 -12.29
C ALA A 84 -0.23 11.07 -13.72
N VAL A 85 -1.45 10.91 -14.26
CA VAL A 85 -1.64 10.35 -15.60
C VAL A 85 -1.71 11.46 -16.64
N GLN A 86 -0.93 11.33 -17.72
CA GLN A 86 -0.99 12.29 -18.82
C GLN A 86 -2.36 12.20 -19.53
N PRO A 87 -2.89 13.33 -20.05
CA PRO A 87 -4.13 13.35 -20.82
C PRO A 87 -3.92 12.70 -22.20
N ALA A 88 -3.79 11.38 -22.23
CA ALA A 88 -4.25 10.57 -23.35
C ALA A 88 -5.74 10.29 -23.14
N SER A 89 -6.41 9.65 -24.10
CA SER A 89 -7.83 9.28 -24.08
C SER A 89 -8.19 8.27 -22.97
N VAL A 90 -7.99 8.64 -21.71
CA VAL A 90 -8.17 7.79 -20.54
C VAL A 90 -9.56 7.97 -20.00
N LEU A 91 -10.32 6.89 -19.98
CA LEU A 91 -11.57 6.80 -19.23
C LEU A 91 -11.22 6.52 -17.77
N MET A 92 -11.43 7.50 -16.87
CA MET A 92 -11.38 7.23 -15.42
C MET A 92 -12.57 6.34 -15.03
N GLU A 93 -12.28 5.14 -14.56
CA GLU A 93 -13.28 4.25 -13.98
C GLU A 93 -13.25 4.38 -12.47
N ASN A 94 -14.34 4.88 -11.91
CA ASN A 94 -14.60 4.77 -10.49
C ASN A 94 -15.39 3.47 -10.30
N ASP A 95 -14.84 2.49 -9.58
CA ASP A 95 -15.48 1.17 -9.36
C ASP A 95 -16.74 1.22 -8.46
N CYS A 96 -17.26 2.41 -8.14
CA CYS A 96 -18.32 2.64 -7.16
C CYS A 96 -19.68 3.02 -7.80
N THR A 97 -20.20 2.21 -8.73
CA THR A 97 -21.48 2.54 -9.41
C THR A 97 -22.74 2.32 -8.57
N ASN A 98 -22.65 1.73 -7.37
CA ASN A 98 -23.74 1.69 -6.40
C ASN A 98 -23.35 2.32 -5.06
N LYS A 99 -24.27 3.07 -4.44
CA LYS A 99 -24.11 3.65 -3.09
C LYS A 99 -24.02 2.59 -1.97
N ASN A 100 -24.29 1.32 -2.29
CA ASN A 100 -24.09 0.18 -1.39
C ASN A 100 -22.75 -0.57 -1.66
N GLN A 101 -21.86 -0.03 -2.51
CA GLN A 101 -20.62 -0.70 -2.98
C GLN A 101 -19.30 -0.09 -2.45
N GLU A 102 -19.31 0.78 -1.43
CA GLU A 102 -18.06 1.03 -0.67
C GLU A 102 -17.49 -0.32 -0.15
N GLU A 103 -18.37 -1.31 0.05
CA GLU A 103 -18.07 -2.72 0.38
C GLU A 103 -17.50 -3.57 -0.78
N SER A 104 -17.21 -3.05 -1.97
CA SER A 104 -16.64 -3.85 -3.07
C SER A 104 -15.36 -3.30 -3.73
N ASP A 105 -14.77 -2.22 -3.21
CA ASP A 105 -13.53 -1.67 -3.74
C ASP A 105 -12.32 -2.55 -3.36
N VAL A 106 -11.85 -3.38 -4.29
CA VAL A 106 -10.70 -4.28 -4.08
C VAL A 106 -9.37 -3.53 -3.85
N LEU A 107 -9.33 -2.23 -4.14
CA LEU A 107 -8.18 -1.35 -3.87
C LEU A 107 -8.27 -0.69 -2.49
N HIS A 108 -9.44 -0.76 -1.85
CA HIS A 108 -9.68 -0.24 -0.52
C HIS A 108 -9.42 -1.31 0.55
N ILE A 109 -8.33 -1.13 1.28
CA ILE A 109 -7.99 -1.89 2.48
C ILE A 109 -7.82 -0.86 3.58
N GLU A 110 -8.52 -1.04 4.67
CA GLU A 110 -8.51 -0.14 5.82
C GLU A 110 -8.50 -1.15 7.05
N ILE A 111 -7.69 -0.91 8.09
CA ILE A 111 -7.51 -1.80 9.26
C ILE A 111 -7.78 -1.01 10.55
N ASN A 112 -8.78 -1.43 11.36
CA ASN A 112 -9.33 -0.83 12.62
C ASN A 112 -10.62 0.02 12.49
N GLY A 113 -11.71 -0.57 11.94
CA GLY A 113 -13.04 0.10 11.80
C GLY A 113 -13.55 0.20 10.37
N ILE A 114 -13.32 -0.82 9.55
CA ILE A 114 -13.15 -0.68 8.10
C ILE A 114 -13.99 -1.71 7.35
N GLN A 115 -14.69 -1.23 6.31
CA GLN A 115 -15.25 -2.05 5.22
C GLN A 115 -14.15 -2.52 4.26
N CYS A 116 -13.87 -3.82 4.29
CA CYS A 116 -13.14 -4.48 3.22
C CYS A 116 -14.04 -4.52 1.96
N GLY A 117 -13.51 -4.10 0.82
CA GLY A 117 -14.14 -4.28 -0.49
C GLY A 117 -14.25 -5.76 -0.90
N LEU A 118 -15.11 -6.54 -0.26
CA LEU A 118 -15.24 -7.99 -0.41
C LEU A 118 -16.47 -8.34 -1.27
N ASN A 119 -16.26 -8.48 -2.57
CA ASN A 119 -17.10 -9.39 -3.36
C ASN A 119 -16.29 -10.66 -3.64
N GLY A 120 -16.52 -11.71 -2.85
CA GLY A 120 -16.07 -13.07 -3.18
C GLY A 120 -15.50 -13.93 -2.03
N PHE A 121 -15.40 -13.42 -0.80
CA PHE A 121 -14.97 -14.22 0.36
C PHE A 121 -15.98 -14.04 1.51
N ASP A 122 -16.68 -15.13 1.86
CA ASP A 122 -17.67 -15.24 2.94
C ASP A 122 -17.01 -15.23 4.34
N ALA A 123 -16.02 -14.37 4.58
CA ALA A 123 -15.52 -14.15 5.95
C ALA A 123 -16.37 -13.07 6.62
N SER A 124 -16.94 -13.37 7.78
CA SER A 124 -17.70 -12.37 8.53
C SER A 124 -16.77 -11.22 8.97
N PRO A 125 -17.19 -9.94 8.84
CA PRO A 125 -16.46 -8.80 9.42
C PRO A 125 -16.08 -9.00 10.89
N ILE A 126 -16.87 -9.80 11.63
CA ILE A 126 -16.65 -10.14 13.03
C ILE A 126 -15.39 -11.01 13.21
N GLU A 127 -15.16 -11.99 12.33
CA GLU A 127 -14.00 -12.88 12.40
C GLU A 127 -12.71 -12.13 12.07
N THR A 128 -12.78 -11.23 11.09
CA THR A 128 -11.67 -10.33 10.71
C THR A 128 -11.30 -9.42 11.87
N MET A 129 -12.28 -8.79 12.51
CA MET A 129 -12.07 -7.93 13.67
C MET A 129 -11.58 -8.70 14.89
N SER A 130 -12.07 -9.92 15.13
CA SER A 130 -11.58 -10.78 16.21
C SER A 130 -10.11 -11.14 16.02
N ALA A 131 -9.74 -11.61 14.82
CA ALA A 131 -8.36 -11.96 14.48
C ALA A 131 -7.40 -10.76 14.56
N LEU A 132 -7.85 -9.59 14.09
CA LEU A 132 -7.09 -8.34 14.23
C LEU A 132 -6.89 -7.95 15.69
N ASN A 133 -7.96 -7.99 16.49
CA ASN A 133 -7.90 -7.64 17.90
C ASN A 133 -7.01 -8.61 18.69
N GLU A 134 -7.08 -9.91 18.40
CA GLU A 134 -6.21 -10.91 19.02
C GLU A 134 -4.74 -10.70 18.66
N THR A 135 -4.46 -10.50 17.36
CA THR A 135 -3.09 -10.22 16.89
C THR A 135 -2.55 -8.93 17.52
N ALA A 136 -3.39 -7.90 17.64
CA ALA A 136 -3.04 -6.61 18.23
C ALA A 136 -2.78 -6.69 19.75
N LYS A 137 -3.46 -7.57 20.49
CA LYS A 137 -3.26 -7.77 21.94
C LYS A 137 -1.89 -8.35 22.27
N ASN A 138 -1.30 -9.15 21.38
CA ASN A 138 -0.02 -9.80 21.61
C ASN A 138 1.20 -8.92 21.33
N ILE A 139 0.97 -7.68 20.87
CA ILE A 139 2.05 -6.75 20.53
C ILE A 139 2.44 -5.96 21.77
N CYS A 140 3.64 -6.20 22.28
CA CYS A 140 4.20 -5.41 23.38
C CYS A 140 4.35 -3.94 22.96
N GLU A 141 3.53 -3.05 23.53
CA GLU A 141 3.64 -1.61 23.34
C GLU A 141 4.77 -1.06 24.23
N PRO A 142 5.79 -0.37 23.67
CA PRO A 142 6.81 0.29 24.48
C PRO A 142 6.23 1.56 25.13
N PRO A 143 5.93 1.57 26.44
CA PRO A 143 5.14 2.63 27.07
C PRO A 143 5.84 3.98 27.07
N GLU A 144 7.15 4.00 27.27
CA GLU A 144 7.95 5.23 27.26
C GLU A 144 8.00 5.86 25.86
N LEU A 145 8.10 5.03 24.82
CA LEU A 145 8.08 5.50 23.43
C LEU A 145 6.72 6.12 23.08
N LYS A 146 5.62 5.47 23.48
CA LYS A 146 4.25 5.99 23.29
C LYS A 146 4.07 7.34 23.98
N LYS A 147 4.50 7.44 25.24
CA LYS A 147 4.43 8.69 26.02
C LYS A 147 5.23 9.82 25.38
N ALA A 148 6.44 9.54 24.90
CA ALA A 148 7.27 10.52 24.20
C ALA A 148 6.63 10.99 22.88
N LEU A 149 6.05 10.07 22.08
CA LEU A 149 5.35 10.42 20.84
C LEU A 149 4.09 11.25 21.10
N ILE A 150 3.30 10.92 22.12
CA ILE A 150 2.11 11.71 22.50
C ILE A 150 2.51 13.14 22.87
N HIS A 151 3.64 13.33 23.56
CA HIS A 151 4.13 14.67 23.87
C HIS A 151 4.63 15.43 22.63
N ALA A 152 5.19 14.72 21.65
CA ALA A 152 5.74 15.31 20.42
C ALA A 152 4.67 15.71 19.38
N ILE A 153 3.48 15.10 19.43
CA ILE A 153 2.43 15.28 18.42
C ILE A 153 1.33 16.21 18.96
N PRO A 154 1.12 17.40 18.37
CA PRO A 154 0.07 18.31 18.79
C PRO A 154 -1.32 17.67 18.73
N GLY A 155 -2.04 17.70 19.86
CA GLY A 155 -3.40 17.17 19.97
C GLY A 155 -3.51 15.67 20.19
N ALA A 156 -2.39 14.92 20.19
CA ALA A 156 -2.41 13.51 20.56
C ALA A 156 -2.71 13.32 22.06
N THR A 157 -3.57 12.35 22.38
CA THR A 157 -3.87 11.95 23.77
C THR A 157 -3.63 10.45 23.95
N GLN A 158 -3.61 9.95 25.18
CA GLN A 158 -3.46 8.52 25.43
C GLN A 158 -4.58 7.69 24.80
N GLU A 159 -5.80 8.24 24.78
CA GLU A 159 -7.02 7.61 24.28
C GLU A 159 -7.10 7.63 22.74
N SER A 160 -6.51 8.64 22.11
CA SER A 160 -6.57 8.86 20.66
C SER A 160 -5.31 8.44 19.90
N PHE A 161 -4.25 8.07 20.60
CA PHE A 161 -2.96 7.75 19.98
C PHE A 161 -2.99 6.47 19.14
N GLY A 162 -2.63 6.60 17.87
CA GLY A 162 -2.30 5.48 16.99
C GLY A 162 -0.83 5.51 16.55
N TRP A 163 -0.19 4.34 16.49
CA TRP A 163 1.18 4.21 15.97
C TRP A 163 1.30 4.64 14.51
N LEU A 164 0.29 4.32 13.68
CA LEU A 164 0.23 4.78 12.30
C LEU A 164 0.14 6.30 12.24
N GLN A 165 -0.74 6.91 13.04
CA GLN A 165 -0.89 8.37 13.12
C GLN A 165 0.42 9.07 13.51
N ALA A 166 1.18 8.47 14.44
CA ALA A 166 2.45 9.04 14.88
C ALA A 166 3.51 9.04 13.77
N VAL A 167 3.64 7.93 13.05
CA VAL A 167 4.56 7.83 11.92
C VAL A 167 4.08 8.73 10.78
N ASP A 168 2.79 8.66 10.40
CA ASP A 168 2.19 9.46 9.33
C ASP A 168 2.38 10.96 9.56
N TYR A 169 2.15 11.45 10.78
CA TYR A 169 2.38 12.85 11.14
C TYR A 169 3.83 13.27 10.90
N ALA A 170 4.79 12.44 11.32
CA ALA A 170 6.21 12.74 11.16
C ALA A 170 6.64 12.67 9.69
N GLU A 171 6.20 11.67 8.94
CA GLU A 171 6.46 11.55 7.49
C GLU A 171 5.88 12.74 6.73
N CYS A 172 4.66 13.16 7.06
CA CYS A 172 4.03 14.34 6.48
C CYS A 172 4.89 15.59 6.71
N ARG A 173 5.46 15.77 7.90
CA ARG A 173 6.32 16.93 8.18
C ARG A 173 7.63 16.88 7.42
N ILE A 174 8.30 15.73 7.39
CA ILE A 174 9.53 15.51 6.62
C ILE A 174 9.28 15.81 5.14
N PHE A 175 8.20 15.27 4.57
CA PHE A 175 7.86 15.49 3.17
C PHE A 175 7.61 16.97 2.85
N HIS A 176 7.15 17.78 3.81
CA HIS A 176 6.92 19.22 3.63
C HIS A 176 8.08 20.11 4.10
N ASP A 177 9.26 19.53 4.37
CA ASP A 177 10.43 20.25 4.90
C ASP A 177 10.10 21.01 6.21
N LEU A 178 9.16 20.47 6.99
CA LEU A 178 8.75 21.00 8.29
C LEU A 178 9.55 20.30 9.39
N PRO A 179 9.98 21.01 10.44
CA PRO A 179 10.78 20.42 11.50
C PRO A 179 9.98 19.35 12.25
N PHE A 180 10.57 18.17 12.41
CA PHE A 180 10.17 17.14 13.37
C PHE A 180 11.37 16.89 14.28
N TYR A 181 11.20 17.10 15.58
CA TYR A 181 12.32 17.41 16.46
C TYR A 181 13.13 16.20 16.93
N ASP A 182 12.69 14.98 16.64
CA ASP A 182 13.33 13.77 17.17
C ASP A 182 13.32 12.63 16.15
N GLN A 183 14.45 12.49 15.43
CA GLN A 183 14.63 11.46 14.41
C GLN A 183 14.75 10.05 15.04
N GLU A 184 15.36 9.95 16.23
CA GLU A 184 15.50 8.67 16.94
C GLU A 184 14.14 8.13 17.38
N LEU A 185 13.28 9.03 17.88
CA LEU A 185 11.90 8.72 18.24
C LEU A 185 11.09 8.24 17.04
N LEU A 186 11.25 8.90 15.88
CA LEU A 186 10.61 8.47 14.64
C LEU A 186 11.11 7.10 14.18
N ASP A 187 12.41 6.85 14.21
CA ASP A 187 12.97 5.56 13.78
C ASP A 187 12.52 4.42 14.70
N ALA A 188 12.39 4.68 16.01
CA ALA A 188 11.78 3.74 16.94
C ALA A 188 10.30 3.48 16.63
N ALA A 189 9.52 4.53 16.32
CA ALA A 189 8.12 4.42 15.93
C ALA A 189 7.95 3.63 14.62
N ARG A 190 8.76 3.92 13.60
CA ARG A 190 8.82 3.18 12.33
C ARG A 190 9.13 1.70 12.56
N LYS A 191 10.13 1.39 13.40
CA LYS A 191 10.50 0.02 13.74
C LYS A 191 9.35 -0.71 14.44
N HIS A 192 8.66 -0.06 15.36
CA HIS A 192 7.48 -0.62 16.03
C HIS A 192 6.34 -0.86 15.03
N LEU A 193 5.97 0.15 14.24
CA LEU A 193 4.92 0.05 13.22
C LEU A 193 5.20 -1.07 12.21
N ARG A 194 6.44 -1.19 11.75
CA ARG A 194 6.89 -2.29 10.88
C ARG A 194 6.65 -3.65 11.52
N SER A 195 7.03 -3.81 12.78
CA SER A 195 6.80 -5.05 13.54
C SER A 195 5.30 -5.37 13.60
N ARG A 196 4.44 -4.36 13.81
CA ARG A 196 2.99 -4.54 13.78
C ARG A 196 2.49 -5.03 12.43
N TYR A 197 2.90 -4.41 11.33
CA TYR A 197 2.49 -4.87 9.99
C TYR A 197 2.94 -6.30 9.72
N ILE A 198 4.18 -6.65 10.06
CA ILE A 198 4.67 -8.03 9.91
C ILE A 198 3.76 -9.00 10.66
N GLN A 199 3.40 -8.72 11.90
CA GLN A 199 2.53 -9.59 12.70
C GLN A 199 1.10 -9.65 12.15
N ILE A 200 0.53 -8.51 11.75
CA ILE A 200 -0.80 -8.41 11.14
C ILE A 200 -0.87 -9.26 9.86
N PHE A 201 0.09 -9.10 8.95
CA PHE A 201 0.08 -9.82 7.67
C PHE A 201 0.65 -11.23 7.75
N GLN A 202 1.27 -11.62 8.87
CA GLN A 202 1.57 -13.02 9.18
C GLN A 202 0.31 -13.81 9.55
N ASN A 203 -0.74 -13.13 10.02
CA ASN A 203 -2.03 -13.78 10.27
C ASN A 203 -2.63 -14.30 8.95
N PRO A 204 -2.82 -15.63 8.82
CA PRO A 204 -3.43 -16.28 7.67
C PRO A 204 -4.71 -15.60 7.17
N VAL A 205 -5.67 -15.34 8.07
CA VAL A 205 -6.99 -14.79 7.72
C VAL A 205 -6.85 -13.40 7.15
N ILE A 206 -6.12 -12.54 7.87
CA ILE A 206 -5.95 -11.14 7.47
C ILE A 206 -5.25 -11.10 6.11
N SER A 207 -4.15 -11.84 5.95
CA SER A 207 -3.40 -11.92 4.68
C SER A 207 -4.29 -12.36 3.52
N THR A 208 -5.15 -13.36 3.73
CA THR A 208 -6.09 -13.81 2.70
C THR A 208 -7.10 -12.75 2.33
N LEU A 209 -7.69 -12.07 3.32
CA LEU A 209 -8.71 -11.06 3.07
C LEU A 209 -8.19 -9.82 2.36
N VAL A 210 -6.99 -9.37 2.73
CA VAL A 210 -6.44 -8.11 2.23
C VAL A 210 -5.54 -8.29 1.01
N ALA A 211 -4.78 -9.38 0.93
CA ALA A 211 -3.80 -9.56 -0.13
C ALA A 211 -4.32 -10.40 -1.31
N ALA A 212 -5.22 -11.36 -1.08
CA ALA A 212 -5.73 -12.19 -2.16
C ALA A 212 -6.50 -11.39 -3.23
N PRO A 213 -7.37 -10.41 -2.88
CA PRO A 213 -8.02 -9.57 -3.89
C PRO A 213 -7.03 -8.77 -4.73
N ALA A 214 -6.00 -8.20 -4.12
CA ALA A 214 -4.96 -7.45 -4.83
C ALA A 214 -4.15 -8.35 -5.80
N ILE A 215 -3.82 -9.58 -5.38
CA ILE A 215 -3.15 -10.56 -6.24
C ILE A 215 -4.06 -11.02 -7.39
N ALA A 216 -5.35 -11.25 -7.10
CA ALA A 216 -6.33 -11.59 -8.11
C ALA A 216 -6.47 -10.47 -9.16
N GLU A 217 -6.42 -9.21 -8.72
CA GLU A 217 -6.44 -8.06 -9.63
C GLU A 217 -5.20 -8.01 -10.53
N ILE A 218 -4.02 -8.28 -9.99
CA ILE A 218 -2.80 -8.42 -10.80
C ILE A 218 -2.96 -9.54 -11.84
N ARG A 219 -3.51 -10.70 -11.45
CA ARG A 219 -3.75 -11.82 -12.36
C ARG A 219 -4.74 -11.44 -13.48
N ARG A 220 -5.80 -10.70 -13.17
CA ARG A 220 -6.76 -10.17 -14.16
C ARG A 220 -6.11 -9.14 -15.08
N GLY A 221 -5.35 -8.21 -14.51
CA GLY A 221 -4.62 -7.18 -15.24
C GLY A 221 -3.64 -7.79 -16.23
N LEU A 222 -2.86 -8.79 -15.81
CA LEU A 222 -1.90 -9.48 -16.68
C LEU A 222 -2.58 -10.12 -17.90
N SER A 223 -3.70 -10.82 -17.68
CA SER A 223 -4.50 -11.40 -18.78
C SER A 223 -5.02 -10.34 -19.75
N SER A 224 -5.43 -9.18 -19.24
CA SER A 224 -5.96 -8.08 -20.04
C SER A 224 -4.87 -7.39 -20.87
N ILE A 225 -3.70 -7.20 -20.26
CA ILE A 225 -2.52 -6.61 -20.89
C ILE A 225 -2.08 -7.45 -22.10
N GLU A 226 -1.98 -8.77 -21.93
CA GLU A 226 -1.58 -9.67 -23.02
C GLU A 226 -2.59 -9.69 -24.16
N ALA A 227 -3.87 -9.42 -23.88
CA ALA A 227 -4.92 -9.41 -24.89
C ALA A 227 -5.00 -8.09 -25.68
N SER A 228 -4.54 -6.96 -25.12
CA SER A 228 -4.87 -5.63 -25.65
C SER A 228 -3.72 -4.62 -25.65
N SER A 229 -2.50 -5.01 -25.25
CA SER A 229 -1.37 -4.11 -25.00
C SER A 229 -1.76 -2.91 -24.12
N ALA A 230 -2.73 -3.12 -23.21
CA ALA A 230 -3.22 -2.07 -22.33
C ALA A 230 -2.21 -1.71 -21.24
N SER A 231 -2.32 -0.51 -20.69
CA SER A 231 -1.70 -0.12 -19.43
C SER A 231 -2.78 0.18 -18.40
N LEU A 232 -2.55 -0.25 -17.17
CA LEU A 232 -3.46 -0.11 -16.04
C LEU A 232 -2.75 0.63 -14.91
N VAL A 233 -3.36 1.73 -14.46
CA VAL A 233 -2.92 2.46 -13.27
C VAL A 233 -4.02 2.40 -12.22
N ASN A 234 -3.68 1.88 -11.05
CA ASN A 234 -4.52 1.84 -9.87
C ASN A 234 -3.93 2.78 -8.82
N VAL A 235 -4.69 3.77 -8.34
CA VAL A 235 -4.24 4.65 -7.26
C VAL A 235 -4.90 4.26 -5.95
N ALA A 236 -4.09 3.83 -4.98
CA ALA A 236 -4.54 3.23 -3.73
C ALA A 236 -3.79 3.80 -2.51
N HIS A 237 -3.88 3.10 -1.38
CA HIS A 237 -3.23 3.49 -0.13
C HIS A 237 -1.94 2.70 0.11
N ASP A 238 -1.10 3.21 1.00
CA ASP A 238 0.12 2.57 1.46
C ASP A 238 -0.11 1.13 1.97
N VAL A 239 -1.17 0.92 2.75
CA VAL A 239 -1.60 -0.38 3.25
C VAL A 239 -1.91 -1.38 2.14
N THR A 240 -2.36 -0.92 0.96
CA THR A 240 -2.58 -1.77 -0.21
C THR A 240 -1.26 -2.31 -0.77
N ILE A 241 -0.24 -1.45 -0.87
CA ILE A 241 1.10 -1.90 -1.27
C ILE A 241 1.68 -2.86 -0.23
N ILE A 242 1.54 -2.58 1.07
CA ILE A 242 2.06 -3.46 2.12
C ILE A 242 1.37 -4.83 2.06
N ALA A 243 0.04 -4.86 1.99
CA ALA A 243 -0.74 -6.09 1.85
C ALA A 243 -0.29 -6.89 0.62
N LEU A 244 -0.13 -6.22 -0.52
CA LEU A 244 0.32 -6.86 -1.75
C LEU A 244 1.73 -7.47 -1.60
N LEU A 245 2.67 -6.72 -1.03
CA LEU A 245 4.05 -7.19 -0.82
C LEU A 245 4.06 -8.42 0.09
N HIS A 246 3.25 -8.43 1.16
CA HIS A 246 3.12 -9.60 2.01
C HIS A 246 2.44 -10.79 1.31
N GLY A 247 1.40 -10.54 0.51
CA GLY A 247 0.73 -11.59 -0.27
C GLY A 247 1.66 -12.25 -1.29
N LEU A 248 2.50 -11.44 -1.93
CA LEU A 248 3.57 -11.86 -2.83
C LEU A 248 4.81 -12.38 -2.09
N ASP A 249 4.79 -12.53 -0.77
CA ASP A 249 5.93 -13.05 -0.02
C ASP A 249 7.23 -12.30 -0.37
N ALA A 250 7.11 -10.97 -0.50
CA ALA A 250 8.18 -10.10 -0.92
C ALA A 250 9.16 -9.85 0.23
N ARG A 251 10.46 -9.87 -0.08
CA ARG A 251 11.48 -9.51 0.91
C ARG A 251 11.55 -8.00 1.05
N LEU A 252 10.94 -7.49 2.11
CA LEU A 252 10.99 -6.06 2.45
C LEU A 252 12.33 -5.69 3.09
N PRO A 253 12.95 -4.55 2.70
CA PRO A 253 14.12 -4.01 3.39
C PRO A 253 13.89 -3.84 4.90
N LYS A 254 14.95 -3.93 5.70
CA LYS A 254 14.84 -3.79 7.16
C LYS A 254 14.31 -2.42 7.61
N SER A 255 14.50 -1.40 6.78
CA SER A 255 14.03 -0.03 6.99
C SER A 255 12.59 0.21 6.51
N PHE A 256 11.95 -0.75 5.83
CA PHE A 256 10.65 -0.55 5.22
C PHE A 256 9.53 -0.66 6.26
N ALA A 257 9.12 0.49 6.81
CA ALA A 257 7.97 0.60 7.71
C ALA A 257 6.69 0.97 6.96
N LEU A 258 6.79 1.97 6.07
CA LEU A 258 5.73 2.41 5.18
C LEU A 258 6.34 2.65 3.77
N PRO A 259 5.58 2.39 2.70
CA PRO A 259 5.90 2.94 1.39
C PRO A 259 5.97 4.49 1.46
N PRO A 260 7.01 5.13 0.90
CA PRO A 260 7.02 6.59 0.74
C PRO A 260 5.79 7.12 -0.02
N PHE A 261 5.49 8.42 0.13
CA PHE A 261 4.49 9.10 -0.68
C PHE A 261 4.73 8.85 -2.17
N LEU A 262 3.65 8.63 -2.93
CA LEU A 262 3.70 8.35 -4.37
C LEU A 262 4.54 7.11 -4.72
N SER A 263 4.59 6.12 -3.82
CA SER A 263 5.25 4.87 -4.12
C SER A 263 4.55 4.17 -5.29
N ILE A 264 5.37 3.63 -6.20
CA ILE A 264 4.94 2.91 -7.39
C ILE A 264 5.36 1.45 -7.26
N PHE A 265 4.38 0.56 -7.16
CA PHE A 265 4.56 -0.86 -7.42
C PHE A 265 4.23 -1.12 -8.89
N GLU A 266 5.23 -1.53 -9.67
CA GLU A 266 5.09 -1.75 -11.11
C GLU A 266 5.29 -3.22 -11.46
N ILE A 267 4.39 -3.77 -12.28
CA ILE A 267 4.58 -5.02 -13.02
C ILE A 267 4.63 -4.68 -14.49
N LYS A 268 5.78 -4.93 -15.12
CA LYS A 268 6.04 -4.58 -16.51
C LYS A 268 6.24 -5.83 -17.36
N LEU A 269 5.47 -5.93 -18.45
CA LEU A 269 5.61 -6.98 -19.46
C LEU A 269 6.61 -6.55 -20.54
N HIS A 270 7.61 -7.39 -20.78
CA HIS A 270 8.60 -7.23 -21.85
C HIS A 270 8.25 -8.20 -22.99
N GLU A 271 7.49 -7.69 -23.98
CA GLU A 271 6.92 -8.51 -25.06
C GLU A 271 7.99 -9.29 -25.84
N ALA A 272 9.11 -8.65 -26.16
CA ALA A 272 10.19 -9.24 -26.95
C ALA A 272 10.81 -10.50 -26.31
N SER A 273 10.84 -10.55 -24.99
CA SER A 273 11.39 -11.67 -24.22
C SER A 273 10.32 -12.55 -23.58
N ALA A 274 9.04 -12.18 -23.68
CA ALA A 274 7.92 -12.78 -22.95
C ALA A 274 8.23 -12.92 -21.45
N THR A 275 8.80 -11.86 -20.87
CA THR A 275 9.19 -11.81 -19.45
C THR A 275 8.53 -10.66 -18.71
N ILE A 276 8.52 -10.76 -17.38
CA ILE A 276 7.98 -9.77 -16.47
C ILE A 276 9.11 -9.24 -15.58
N SER A 277 9.07 -7.94 -15.30
CA SER A 277 9.78 -7.35 -14.18
C SER A 277 8.80 -6.77 -13.16
N VAL A 278 9.15 -6.89 -11.88
CA VAL A 278 8.37 -6.30 -10.80
C VAL A 278 9.27 -5.40 -9.97
N THR A 279 8.85 -4.14 -9.79
CA THR A 279 9.63 -3.14 -9.07
C THR A 279 8.79 -2.39 -8.04
N LEU A 280 9.45 -1.88 -7.00
CA LEU A 280 8.92 -0.88 -6.07
C LEU A 280 9.81 0.35 -6.15
N ASN A 281 9.26 1.47 -6.60
CA ASN A 281 10.00 2.72 -6.83
C ASN A 281 11.23 2.49 -7.72
N ASN A 282 11.05 1.75 -8.82
CA ASN A 282 12.09 1.32 -9.77
C ASN A 282 13.13 0.35 -9.19
N ASN A 283 12.99 -0.10 -7.94
CA ASN A 283 13.88 -1.11 -7.35
C ASN A 283 13.28 -2.51 -7.54
N PRO A 284 14.03 -3.47 -8.11
CA PRO A 284 13.54 -4.85 -8.24
C PRO A 284 13.13 -5.45 -6.90
N ILE A 285 11.99 -6.14 -6.89
CA ILE A 285 11.50 -6.83 -5.70
C ILE A 285 11.91 -8.31 -5.78
N LEU A 286 12.37 -8.85 -4.66
CA LEU A 286 12.60 -10.30 -4.51
C LEU A 286 11.31 -10.91 -3.94
N ILE A 287 10.73 -11.92 -4.61
CA ILE A 287 9.55 -12.62 -4.08
C ILE A 287 9.76 -14.12 -3.95
N GLY A 288 9.00 -14.71 -3.03
CA GLY A 288 8.94 -16.15 -2.79
C GLY A 288 10.14 -16.71 -2.05
N ASN A 289 10.03 -17.98 -1.65
CA ASN A 289 10.98 -18.68 -0.77
C ASN A 289 12.43 -18.76 -1.29
N ASN A 290 12.63 -18.69 -2.62
CA ASN A 290 13.97 -18.72 -3.22
C ASN A 290 14.57 -17.32 -3.41
N TYR A 291 13.83 -16.26 -3.06
CA TYR A 291 14.25 -14.86 -3.15
C TYR A 291 14.89 -14.49 -4.49
N CYS A 292 14.36 -15.04 -5.59
CA CYS A 292 14.84 -14.70 -6.92
C CYS A 292 14.44 -13.27 -7.24
N PRO A 293 15.36 -12.41 -7.72
CA PRO A 293 14.98 -11.10 -8.22
C PRO A 293 13.98 -11.26 -9.36
N LEU A 294 12.86 -10.52 -9.26
CA LEU A 294 11.85 -10.45 -10.30
C LEU A 294 12.31 -9.57 -11.46
N THR A 295 13.48 -9.88 -12.00
CA THR A 295 13.97 -9.30 -13.24
C THR A 295 13.97 -10.41 -14.28
N ASN A 296 13.07 -10.31 -15.25
CA ASN A 296 12.99 -11.20 -16.41
C ASN A 296 12.43 -12.61 -16.14
N ILE A 297 11.33 -12.72 -15.38
CA ILE A 297 10.64 -14.01 -15.21
C ILE A 297 9.70 -14.26 -16.35
N LYS A 298 9.69 -15.48 -16.89
CA LYS A 298 8.74 -15.85 -17.95
C LYS A 298 7.31 -15.62 -17.47
N VAL A 299 6.49 -15.00 -18.31
CA VAL A 299 5.09 -14.66 -17.99
C VAL A 299 4.32 -15.85 -17.41
N ASN A 300 4.47 -17.04 -18.00
CA ASN A 300 3.80 -18.25 -17.56
C ASN A 300 4.25 -18.72 -16.17
N ASP A 301 5.51 -18.53 -15.81
CA ASP A 301 6.01 -18.89 -14.48
C ASP A 301 5.50 -17.90 -13.42
N PHE A 302 5.42 -16.61 -13.77
CA PHE A 302 4.81 -15.61 -12.90
C PHE A 302 3.31 -15.87 -12.68
N ARG A 303 2.56 -16.26 -13.73
CA ARG A 303 1.15 -16.67 -13.59
C ARG A 303 0.98 -17.85 -12.65
N ARG A 304 1.76 -18.92 -12.84
CA ARG A 304 1.74 -20.08 -11.94
C ARG A 304 2.08 -19.68 -10.50
N TYR A 305 3.02 -18.76 -10.33
CA TYR A 305 3.35 -18.21 -9.04
C TYR A 305 2.16 -17.49 -8.39
N LEU A 306 1.48 -16.58 -9.10
CA LEU A 306 0.28 -15.89 -8.59
C LEU A 306 -0.83 -16.88 -8.22
N ASP A 307 -1.07 -17.88 -9.06
CA ASP A 307 -2.08 -18.92 -8.83
C ASP A 307 -1.77 -19.72 -7.56
N HIS A 308 -0.51 -20.12 -7.39
CA HIS A 308 -0.05 -20.81 -6.19
C HIS A 308 -0.19 -19.93 -4.93
N ARG A 309 0.10 -18.62 -5.03
CA ARG A 309 -0.11 -17.69 -3.90
C ARG A 309 -1.58 -17.57 -3.52
N LEU A 310 -2.49 -17.45 -4.48
CA LEU A 310 -3.92 -17.41 -4.22
C LEU A 310 -4.39 -18.69 -3.52
N ILE A 311 -3.93 -19.87 -3.97
CA ILE A 311 -4.23 -21.15 -3.32
C ILE A 311 -3.72 -21.18 -1.87
N ILE A 312 -2.46 -20.75 -1.63
CA ILE A 312 -1.90 -20.71 -0.27
C ILE A 312 -2.73 -19.82 0.64
N LEU A 313 -3.09 -18.62 0.19
CA LEU A 313 -3.91 -17.69 0.96
C LEU A 313 -5.28 -18.31 1.25
N GLN A 314 -5.93 -18.92 0.26
CA GLN A 314 -7.22 -19.58 0.44
C GLN A 314 -7.16 -20.79 1.38
N GLN A 315 -6.17 -21.67 1.29
CA GLN A 315 -6.05 -22.85 2.15
C GLN A 315 -5.82 -22.48 3.62
N LYS A 316 -5.08 -21.40 3.83
CA LYS A 316 -4.72 -20.86 5.15
C LYS A 316 -5.93 -20.35 5.95
N SER A 317 -7.02 -19.97 5.30
CA SER A 317 -8.26 -19.60 6.01
C SER A 317 -9.05 -20.81 6.50
N PHE A 318 -9.08 -21.92 5.74
CA PHE A 318 -9.85 -23.12 6.10
C PHE A 318 -9.23 -23.95 7.25
N SER A 319 -7.92 -23.81 7.49
CA SER A 319 -7.24 -24.57 8.57
C SER A 319 -7.57 -24.08 9.99
N LEU A 320 -8.23 -22.92 10.13
CA LEU A 320 -8.56 -22.35 11.43
C LEU A 320 -9.85 -22.93 12.03
N ASP A 321 -10.68 -23.59 11.23
CA ASP A 321 -11.88 -24.31 11.71
C ASP A 321 -11.54 -25.66 12.37
N THR A 322 -10.33 -26.17 12.18
CA THR A 322 -9.87 -27.40 12.83
C THR A 322 -9.14 -27.09 14.12
N LYS A 323 -9.91 -26.93 15.21
CA LYS A 323 -9.53 -27.10 16.63
C LYS A 323 -8.09 -26.67 16.98
N ILE A 324 -7.94 -25.48 17.56
CA ILE A 324 -6.76 -25.12 18.35
C ILE A 324 -6.63 -26.13 19.51
N PRO A 325 -5.61 -27.02 19.54
CA PRO A 325 -5.29 -27.73 20.76
C PRO A 325 -4.65 -26.70 21.70
N ILE A 326 -5.27 -26.46 22.85
CA ILE A 326 -4.63 -25.71 23.94
C ILE A 326 -3.49 -26.59 24.44
N ALA A 327 -2.31 -26.42 23.84
CA ALA A 327 -1.09 -27.03 24.32
C ALA A 327 -0.55 -26.17 25.46
N HIS A 328 -0.75 -26.64 26.70
CA HIS A 328 0.09 -26.25 27.82
C HIS A 328 1.53 -26.63 27.47
N HIS A 329 2.40 -25.64 27.32
CA HIS A 329 3.83 -25.90 27.18
C HIS A 329 4.56 -25.31 28.38
N GLU A 330 4.92 -26.21 29.28
CA GLU A 330 5.97 -26.03 30.27
C GLU A 330 7.34 -25.93 29.59
N ASP A 331 8.22 -25.22 30.28
CA ASP A 331 9.60 -24.91 29.93
C ASP A 331 10.44 -26.12 29.54
N SER A 332 11.23 -25.96 28.47
CA SER A 332 12.52 -26.67 28.40
C SER A 332 13.52 -25.89 27.54
N ILE A 333 14.56 -25.45 28.22
CA ILE A 333 15.76 -24.81 27.70
C ILE A 333 16.63 -25.90 27.06
N ALA A 334 17.01 -25.71 25.79
CA ALA A 334 18.15 -26.42 25.21
C ALA A 334 18.91 -25.53 24.22
N THR A 335 20.03 -25.02 24.70
CA THR A 335 21.19 -24.50 23.96
C THR A 335 21.71 -25.53 22.95
N THR A 336 22.02 -25.12 21.72
CA THR A 336 23.10 -25.73 20.90
C THR A 336 23.69 -24.71 19.92
N ALA A 337 25.00 -24.85 19.72
CA ALA A 337 25.98 -23.88 19.31
C ALA A 337 26.12 -23.66 17.78
N GLN A 338 26.82 -22.55 17.50
CA GLN A 338 27.39 -22.10 16.23
C GLN A 338 28.33 -23.12 15.57
N ASN A 339 28.36 -23.17 14.24
CA ASN A 339 29.55 -22.83 13.44
C ASN A 339 29.36 -22.97 11.91
N GLN A 340 29.83 -21.92 11.19
CA GLN A 340 30.60 -21.92 9.92
C GLN A 340 29.92 -22.47 8.63
N GLN A 341 30.06 -21.93 7.42
CA GLN A 341 31.16 -21.18 6.78
C GLN A 341 30.60 -20.54 5.49
N GLU A 342 30.89 -19.25 5.20
CA GLU A 342 30.60 -18.61 3.92
C GLU A 342 31.87 -18.62 3.03
N GLN A 343 31.73 -19.07 1.78
CA GLN A 343 32.68 -18.79 0.69
C GLN A 343 31.96 -18.01 -0.42
N GLN A 344 32.42 -16.78 -0.65
CA GLN A 344 32.02 -15.92 -1.76
C GLN A 344 32.93 -16.14 -2.96
N GLN A 345 32.34 -16.30 -4.15
CA GLN A 345 32.97 -15.93 -5.42
C GLN A 345 31.90 -15.35 -6.36
N HIS A 346 32.11 -14.10 -6.79
CA HIS A 346 31.41 -13.45 -7.90
C HIS A 346 32.29 -13.49 -9.16
N PRO A 347 31.69 -13.56 -10.35
CA PRO A 347 32.24 -12.88 -11.50
C PRO A 347 31.26 -11.84 -12.07
N SER A 348 31.83 -10.68 -12.36
CA SER A 348 31.25 -9.53 -13.04
C SER A 348 31.20 -9.77 -14.55
N PHE A 349 30.10 -9.39 -15.23
CA PHE A 349 30.16 -9.04 -16.66
C PHE A 349 29.14 -7.97 -17.05
N LEU A 350 29.55 -7.24 -18.10
CA LEU A 350 29.15 -5.92 -18.57
C LEU A 350 27.88 -5.88 -19.44
N THR A 351 27.49 -4.63 -19.68
CA THR A 351 26.33 -3.98 -20.29
C THR A 351 26.02 -4.21 -21.78
N SER A 352 24.69 -4.23 -22.04
CA SER A 352 23.89 -3.52 -23.08
C SER A 352 24.07 -3.84 -24.59
N PRO A 353 22.97 -3.84 -25.39
CA PRO A 353 22.43 -2.58 -25.91
C PRO A 353 20.89 -2.45 -25.97
N THR A 354 20.51 -1.19 -26.18
CA THR A 354 19.19 -0.56 -26.28
C THR A 354 18.31 -1.05 -27.43
N GLY A 355 17.02 -1.22 -27.13
CA GLY A 355 15.92 -1.25 -28.10
C GLY A 355 14.70 -0.56 -27.50
N ILE A 356 14.07 0.33 -28.25
CA ILE A 356 12.82 0.99 -27.85
C ILE A 356 11.73 -0.09 -27.83
N SER A 357 11.30 -0.45 -26.63
CA SER A 357 10.25 -1.44 -26.38
C SER A 357 8.97 -0.70 -26.01
N HIS A 358 7.90 -0.99 -26.73
CA HIS A 358 6.56 -0.77 -26.21
C HIS A 358 6.39 -1.71 -25.01
N SER A 359 5.97 -1.15 -23.88
CA SER A 359 5.84 -1.87 -22.63
C SER A 359 4.49 -1.59 -22.01
N ALA A 360 3.78 -2.65 -21.68
CA ALA A 360 2.57 -2.58 -20.89
C ALA A 360 2.91 -2.75 -19.39
N SER A 361 2.29 -1.94 -18.55
CA SER A 361 2.53 -1.92 -17.10
C SER A 361 1.22 -1.95 -16.31
N VAL A 362 1.20 -2.72 -15.22
CA VAL A 362 0.29 -2.50 -14.09
C VAL A 362 1.04 -1.66 -13.07
N VAL A 363 0.57 -0.45 -12.82
CA VAL A 363 1.15 0.45 -11.82
C VAL A 363 0.14 0.65 -10.70
N ALA A 364 0.50 0.25 -9.49
CA ALA A 364 -0.19 0.71 -8.28
C ALA A 364 0.58 1.92 -7.73
N ALA A 365 -0.04 3.10 -7.70
CA ALA A 365 0.54 4.32 -7.13
C ALA A 365 -0.16 4.66 -5.80
N THR A 366 0.58 5.09 -4.78
CA THR A 366 -0.03 5.45 -3.48
C THR A 366 -0.30 6.95 -3.35
N ALA A 367 -1.51 7.30 -2.89
CA ALA A 367 -1.78 8.58 -2.26
C ALA A 367 -2.14 8.28 -0.80
N THR A 368 -1.21 8.55 0.11
CA THR A 368 -1.38 8.40 1.56
C THR A 368 -2.60 9.14 2.04
#